data_AF-A0A165J623-F1
#
_entry.id   AF-A0A165J623-F1
#
_cell.length_a   1.000
_cell.length_b   1.000
_cell.length_c   1.000
_cell.angle_alpha   90.00
_cell.angle_beta   90.00
_cell.angle_gamma   90.00
#
_symmetry.space_group_name_H-M   'P 1'
#
loop_
_entity.id
_entity.type
_entity.pdbx_description
1 polymer ?
#
loop_
_entity_poly.entity_id
_entity_poly.type
_entity_poly.pdbx_seq_one_letter_code
_entity_poly.pdbx_strand_id
1 'polypeptide(L)'
;MKLVRRGDIVWDAAVSDEGNVGRLIWDGNYLLDLEYDYSVSGQLPHYFNSLAHPPSFWHKVIRTNANPIAHIDLRPYGKEIVQNVQLVQDRVQMETPQGGFHTIVRHSHRSVARLVPGTPIPDTKEVVDAAWEGRLIVEAEGTTEGLADLQMRCSSRGGKGVYRILREKSRPGEVWIRCVRADEKLM
;
A
#
# COMPACT_ATOMS: atom_id res chain seq x y z
N MET A 1 13.83 -21.29 -18.67
CA MET A 1 13.23 -19.95 -18.55
C MET A 1 11.92 -20.12 -17.79
N LYS A 2 11.78 -19.56 -16.58
CA LYS A 2 10.52 -19.64 -15.82
C LYS A 2 9.60 -18.55 -16.36
N LEU A 3 8.49 -18.93 -16.99
CA LEU A 3 7.59 -18.01 -17.70
C LEU A 3 6.79 -17.10 -16.76
N VAL A 4 6.60 -17.51 -15.51
CA VAL A 4 5.84 -16.79 -14.47
C VAL A 4 6.56 -16.89 -13.12
N ARG A 5 6.58 -15.79 -12.37
CA ARG A 5 7.18 -15.62 -11.04
C ARG A 5 6.10 -15.44 -9.98
N ARG A 6 6.37 -15.89 -8.75
CA ARG A 6 5.43 -15.73 -7.64
C ARG A 6 5.09 -14.24 -7.49
N GLY A 7 3.79 -13.93 -7.43
CA GLY A 7 3.26 -12.57 -7.39
C GLY A 7 2.87 -11.98 -8.76
N ASP A 8 3.24 -12.62 -9.87
CA ASP A 8 2.81 -12.18 -11.20
C ASP A 8 1.28 -12.30 -11.33
N ILE A 9 0.67 -11.28 -11.93
CA ILE A 9 -0.75 -11.26 -12.23
C ILE A 9 -0.97 -11.83 -13.63
N VAL A 10 -1.89 -12.79 -13.71
CA VAL A 10 -2.32 -13.43 -14.96
C VAL A 10 -3.76 -13.03 -15.23
N TRP A 11 -4.05 -12.69 -16.48
CA TRP A 11 -5.42 -12.40 -16.91
C TRP A 11 -5.88 -13.48 -17.88
N ASP A 12 -6.97 -14.14 -17.53
CA ASP A 12 -7.70 -15.01 -18.44
C ASP A 12 -8.43 -14.17 -19.50
N ALA A 13 -7.84 -14.09 -20.70
CA ALA A 13 -8.38 -13.35 -21.82
C ALA A 13 -9.66 -13.97 -22.42
N ALA A 14 -10.03 -15.20 -22.03
CA ALA A 14 -11.28 -15.83 -22.46
C ALA A 14 -12.49 -15.34 -21.65
N VAL A 15 -12.27 -14.65 -20.53
CA VAL A 15 -13.32 -14.12 -19.66
C VAL A 15 -13.57 -12.65 -19.98
N SER A 16 -14.83 -12.21 -19.93
CA SER A 16 -15.21 -10.81 -20.11
C SER A 16 -14.51 -9.92 -19.09
N ASP A 17 -14.21 -8.67 -19.47
CA ASP A 17 -13.51 -7.72 -18.61
C ASP A 17 -14.45 -7.08 -17.56
N GLU A 18 -15.04 -7.94 -16.71
CA GLU A 18 -15.97 -7.59 -15.65
C GLU A 18 -15.27 -7.58 -14.29
N GLY A 19 -15.14 -6.39 -13.69
CA GLY A 19 -14.57 -6.26 -12.34
C GLY A 19 -13.16 -6.85 -12.23
N ASN A 20 -12.96 -7.81 -11.33
CA ASN A 20 -11.72 -8.58 -11.18
C ASN A 20 -11.83 -10.03 -11.66
N VAL A 21 -12.96 -10.42 -12.27
CA VAL A 21 -13.17 -11.80 -12.76
C VAL A 21 -12.08 -12.14 -13.79
N GLY A 22 -11.50 -13.34 -13.67
CA GLY A 22 -10.42 -13.80 -14.54
C GLY A 22 -9.06 -13.17 -14.26
N ARG A 23 -8.91 -12.30 -13.24
CA ARG A 23 -7.60 -11.82 -12.76
C ARG A 23 -7.11 -12.75 -11.66
N LEU A 24 -5.97 -13.39 -11.91
CA LEU A 24 -5.38 -14.41 -11.06
C LEU A 24 -3.98 -13.98 -10.61
N ILE A 25 -3.52 -14.48 -9.48
CA ILE A 25 -2.16 -14.31 -8.98
C ILE A 25 -1.44 -15.65 -8.91
N TRP A 26 -0.20 -15.71 -9.39
CA TRP A 26 0.61 -16.92 -9.31
C TRP A 26 1.32 -17.02 -7.96
N ASP A 27 1.07 -18.07 -7.17
CA ASP A 27 1.69 -18.26 -5.85
C ASP A 27 3.04 -19.00 -5.88
N GLY A 28 3.43 -19.48 -7.07
CA GLY A 28 4.59 -20.34 -7.28
C GLY A 28 4.24 -21.79 -7.65
N ASN A 29 3.01 -22.23 -7.38
CA ASN A 29 2.47 -23.56 -7.64
C ASN A 29 1.12 -23.55 -8.36
N TYR A 30 0.24 -22.60 -8.03
CA TYR A 30 -1.12 -22.47 -8.50
C TYR A 30 -1.46 -21.03 -8.91
N LEU A 31 -2.42 -20.91 -9.82
CA LEU A 31 -3.12 -19.66 -10.08
C LEU A 31 -4.27 -19.54 -9.07
N LEU A 32 -4.26 -18.47 -8.28
CA LEU A 32 -5.26 -18.17 -7.27
C LEU A 32 -6.06 -16.95 -7.70
N ASP A 33 -7.31 -16.86 -7.26
CA ASP A 33 -8.12 -15.67 -7.50
C ASP A 33 -7.47 -14.44 -6.84
N LEU A 34 -7.46 -13.33 -7.55
CA LEU A 34 -6.92 -12.07 -7.05
C LEU A 34 -7.92 -11.41 -6.09
N GLU A 35 -8.04 -11.96 -4.88
CA GLU A 35 -8.92 -11.45 -3.83
C GLU A 35 -8.50 -10.06 -3.36
N TYR A 36 -9.50 -9.20 -3.17
CA TYR A 36 -9.35 -7.80 -2.76
C TYR A 36 -10.29 -7.42 -1.61
N ASP A 37 -10.98 -8.40 -1.03
CA ASP A 37 -11.88 -8.24 0.11
C ASP A 37 -11.12 -8.21 1.44
N TYR A 38 -11.77 -7.79 2.51
CA TYR A 38 -11.15 -7.69 3.83
C TYR A 38 -10.57 -9.03 4.30
N SER A 39 -9.33 -8.99 4.82
CA SER A 39 -8.70 -10.12 5.52
C SER A 39 -8.52 -9.88 7.00
N VAL A 40 -8.73 -10.93 7.79
CA VAL A 40 -8.24 -10.97 9.18
C VAL A 40 -6.70 -10.97 9.23
N SER A 41 -6.03 -11.53 8.21
CA SER A 41 -4.56 -11.47 8.08
C SER A 41 -4.04 -10.06 7.77
N GLY A 42 -4.94 -9.16 7.34
CA GLY A 42 -4.63 -7.81 6.88
C GLY A 42 -3.92 -7.73 5.53
N GLN A 43 -3.76 -8.84 4.82
CA GLN A 43 -3.09 -8.89 3.52
C GLN A 43 -4.10 -8.86 2.37
N LEU A 44 -3.78 -8.12 1.31
CA LEU A 44 -4.51 -8.09 0.04
C LEU A 44 -3.54 -8.41 -1.11
N PRO A 45 -3.66 -9.59 -1.76
CA PRO A 45 -4.50 -10.75 -1.41
C PRO A 45 -4.04 -11.45 -0.13
N HIS A 46 -4.90 -12.25 0.50
CA HIS A 46 -4.64 -12.90 1.81
C HIS A 46 -3.40 -13.79 1.84
N TYR A 47 -3.01 -14.28 0.67
CA TYR A 47 -1.93 -15.24 0.46
C TYR A 47 -0.56 -14.56 0.25
N PHE A 48 -0.51 -13.22 0.21
CA PHE A 48 0.69 -12.47 -0.13
C PHE A 48 0.97 -11.32 0.83
N ASN A 49 2.21 -11.22 1.30
CA ASN A 49 2.61 -10.05 2.06
C ASN A 49 2.74 -8.83 1.14
N SER A 50 2.10 -7.72 1.51
CA SER A 50 2.12 -6.49 0.72
C SER A 50 3.52 -5.89 0.56
N LEU A 51 4.49 -6.25 1.40
CA LEU A 51 5.92 -5.90 1.27
C LEU A 51 6.77 -6.96 0.54
N ALA A 52 6.23 -8.14 0.28
CA ALA A 52 6.97 -9.20 -0.40
C ALA A 52 7.03 -8.98 -1.91
N HIS A 53 6.03 -8.34 -2.53
CA HIS A 53 5.98 -8.15 -3.98
C HIS A 53 5.71 -6.70 -4.35
N PRO A 54 6.34 -6.17 -5.42
CA PRO A 54 6.21 -4.77 -5.78
C PRO A 54 4.76 -4.44 -6.17
N PRO A 55 4.12 -3.44 -5.54
CA PRO A 55 2.78 -3.04 -5.89
C PRO A 55 2.65 -2.65 -7.35
N SER A 56 3.70 -2.17 -8.00
CA SER A 56 3.72 -1.88 -9.44
C SER A 56 3.33 -3.06 -10.35
N PHE A 57 3.36 -4.32 -9.86
CA PHE A 57 2.93 -5.50 -10.63
C PHE A 57 1.41 -5.73 -10.60
N TRP A 58 0.70 -5.15 -9.64
CA TRP A 58 -0.77 -5.27 -9.51
C TRP A 58 -1.49 -3.91 -9.35
N HIS A 59 -0.73 -2.84 -9.22
CA HIS A 59 -1.20 -1.47 -9.11
C HIS A 59 -1.92 -1.09 -10.40
N LYS A 60 -3.21 -0.77 -10.28
CA LYS A 60 -4.15 -0.52 -11.40
C LYS A 60 -4.60 -1.74 -12.19
N VAL A 61 -4.09 -2.95 -11.88
CA VAL A 61 -4.62 -4.19 -12.45
C VAL A 61 -5.88 -4.62 -11.73
N ILE A 62 -5.90 -4.50 -10.39
CA ILE A 62 -7.09 -4.75 -9.58
C ILE A 62 -8.07 -3.59 -9.74
N ARG A 63 -9.30 -3.87 -10.18
CA ARG A 63 -10.41 -2.93 -10.17
C ARG A 63 -11.01 -2.91 -8.76
N THR A 64 -10.87 -1.80 -8.07
CA THR A 64 -11.47 -1.61 -6.74
C THR A 64 -12.24 -0.29 -6.78
N ASN A 65 -13.40 -0.24 -6.12
CA ASN A 65 -14.21 0.99 -6.08
C ASN A 65 -13.54 2.10 -5.24
N ALA A 66 -12.59 1.73 -4.37
CA ALA A 66 -11.83 2.65 -3.53
C ALA A 66 -10.35 2.22 -3.43
N ASN A 67 -9.52 3.10 -2.88
CA ASN A 67 -8.12 2.79 -2.56
C ASN A 67 -8.04 1.63 -1.54
N PRO A 68 -7.33 0.52 -1.86
CA PRO A 68 -7.28 -0.67 -1.02
C PRO A 68 -6.50 -0.43 0.28
N ILE A 69 -6.76 -1.25 1.29
CA ILE A 69 -6.09 -1.23 2.59
C ILE A 69 -5.09 -2.38 2.66
N ALA A 70 -3.87 -2.12 3.12
CA ALA A 70 -2.82 -3.11 3.32
C ALA A 70 -2.23 -3.00 4.74
N HIS A 71 -1.92 -4.15 5.33
CA HIS A 71 -1.19 -4.21 6.59
C HIS A 71 0.30 -4.31 6.33
N ILE A 72 1.01 -3.23 6.63
CA ILE A 72 2.42 -3.04 6.29
C ILE A 72 3.21 -2.86 7.57
N ASP A 73 4.38 -3.49 7.63
CA ASP A 73 5.32 -3.30 8.73
C ASP A 73 6.44 -2.34 8.30
N LEU A 74 6.44 -1.13 8.87
CA LEU A 74 7.43 -0.10 8.54
C LEU A 74 8.67 -0.13 9.45
N ARG A 75 8.77 -1.06 10.41
CA ARG A 75 9.94 -1.15 11.30
C ARG A 75 11.28 -1.20 10.57
N PRO A 76 11.44 -1.95 9.45
CA PRO A 76 12.71 -1.98 8.72
C PRO A 76 13.13 -0.63 8.13
N TYR A 77 12.17 0.24 7.83
CA TYR A 77 12.37 1.56 7.21
C TYR A 77 12.24 2.71 8.20
N GLY A 78 11.93 2.40 9.46
CA GLY A 78 11.48 3.40 10.42
C GLY A 78 12.49 4.51 10.66
N LYS A 79 13.79 4.19 10.67
CA LYS A 79 14.85 5.19 10.81
C LYS A 79 14.84 6.20 9.66
N GLU A 80 14.78 5.72 8.42
CA GLU A 80 14.76 6.58 7.22
C GLU A 80 13.47 7.41 7.18
N ILE A 81 12.31 6.79 7.46
CA ILE A 81 11.02 7.47 7.50
C ILE A 81 11.00 8.60 8.53
N VAL A 82 11.45 8.34 9.75
CA VAL A 82 11.44 9.35 10.82
C VAL A 82 12.44 10.48 10.53
N GLN A 83 13.57 10.18 9.89
CA GLN A 83 14.55 11.20 9.51
C GLN A 83 14.06 12.11 8.37
N ASN A 84 13.27 11.57 7.43
CA ASN A 84 12.84 12.27 6.23
C ASN A 84 11.44 12.91 6.34
N VAL A 85 10.77 12.80 7.49
CA VAL A 85 9.39 13.29 7.64
C VAL A 85 9.31 14.82 7.60
N GLN A 86 8.37 15.34 6.83
CA GLN A 86 8.12 16.76 6.68
C GLN A 86 6.62 17.05 6.76
N LEU A 87 6.24 18.17 7.37
CA LEU A 87 4.88 18.68 7.31
C LEU A 87 4.67 19.39 5.96
N VAL A 88 3.78 18.85 5.13
CA VAL A 88 3.49 19.35 3.79
C VAL A 88 2.06 19.88 3.74
N GLN A 89 1.87 20.99 3.03
CA GLN A 89 0.58 21.61 2.76
C GLN A 89 0.18 21.34 1.30
N ASP A 90 -0.92 20.62 1.11
CA ASP A 90 -1.52 20.36 -0.21
C ASP A 90 -2.81 21.16 -0.38
N ARG A 91 -3.12 21.54 -1.63
CA ARG A 91 -4.43 22.08 -2.04
C ARG A 91 -5.20 21.00 -2.79
N VAL A 92 -6.34 20.59 -2.25
CA VAL A 92 -7.16 19.52 -2.82
C VAL A 92 -8.52 20.10 -3.20
N GLN A 93 -8.97 19.83 -4.43
CA GLN A 93 -10.34 20.14 -4.83
C GLN A 93 -11.27 19.04 -4.32
N MET A 94 -12.31 19.44 -3.60
CA MET A 94 -13.34 18.54 -3.10
C MET A 94 -14.69 18.98 -3.67
N GLU A 95 -15.46 18.01 -4.14
CA GLU A 95 -16.84 18.25 -4.57
C GLU A 95 -17.73 18.44 -3.34
N THR A 96 -18.53 19.49 -3.33
CA THR A 96 -19.51 19.77 -2.29
C THR A 96 -20.73 18.87 -2.50
N PRO A 97 -21.53 18.58 -1.45
CA PRO A 97 -22.76 17.80 -1.59
C PRO A 97 -23.78 18.37 -2.60
N GLN A 98 -23.58 19.62 -3.04
CA GLN A 98 -24.43 20.35 -3.98
C GLN A 98 -23.81 20.42 -5.40
N GLY A 99 -22.71 19.70 -5.66
CA GLY A 99 -22.07 19.60 -6.99
C GLY A 99 -21.10 20.74 -7.35
N GLY A 100 -20.68 21.57 -6.38
CA GLY A 100 -19.65 22.60 -6.58
C GLY A 100 -18.25 22.11 -6.20
N PHE A 101 -17.17 22.74 -6.66
CA PHE A 101 -15.80 22.39 -6.25
C PHE A 101 -15.21 23.43 -5.30
N HIS A 102 -14.81 23.01 -4.09
CA HIS A 102 -14.10 23.85 -3.13
C HIS A 102 -12.65 23.39 -2.98
N THR A 103 -11.72 24.35 -3.00
CA THR A 103 -10.31 24.06 -2.73
C THR A 103 -10.07 24.09 -1.23
N ILE A 104 -9.68 22.95 -0.67
CA ILE A 104 -9.37 22.79 0.74
C ILE A 104 -7.85 22.69 0.89
N VAL A 105 -7.32 23.36 1.89
CA VAL A 105 -5.92 23.20 2.31
C VAL A 105 -5.84 22.04 3.29
N ARG A 106 -5.04 21.03 2.97
CA ARG A 106 -4.79 19.88 3.84
C ARG A 106 -3.32 19.83 4.23
N HIS A 107 -3.07 19.68 5.52
CA HIS A 107 -1.73 19.41 6.04
C HIS A 107 -1.53 17.91 6.23
N SER A 108 -0.35 17.41 5.87
CA SER A 108 0.02 16.01 6.05
C SER A 108 1.50 15.87 6.38
N HIS A 109 1.84 14.94 7.28
CA HIS A 109 3.22 14.52 7.44
C HIS A 109 3.55 13.54 6.32
N ARG A 110 4.55 13.87 5.50
CA ARG A 110 5.00 13.05 4.37
C ARG A 110 6.44 12.65 4.58
N SER A 111 6.76 11.39 4.33
CA SER A 111 8.13 10.89 4.34
C SER A 111 8.35 9.90 3.20
N VAL A 112 9.62 9.69 2.87
CA VAL A 112 10.06 8.77 1.82
C VAL A 112 11.11 7.83 2.39
N ALA A 113 10.97 6.55 2.07
CA ALA A 113 11.99 5.53 2.34
C ALA A 113 12.26 4.68 1.10
N ARG A 114 13.50 4.23 0.97
CA ARG A 114 13.89 3.32 -0.11
C ARG A 114 13.59 1.88 0.30
N LEU A 115 12.86 1.16 -0.56
CA LEU A 115 12.77 -0.29 -0.43
C LEU A 115 14.06 -0.91 -0.94
N VAL A 116 14.72 -1.66 -0.06
CA VAL A 116 15.93 -2.40 -0.39
C VAL A 116 15.56 -3.86 -0.62
N PRO A 117 15.77 -4.41 -1.83
CA PRO A 117 15.67 -5.84 -2.10
C PRO A 117 16.33 -6.71 -1.03
N GLY A 118 15.68 -7.81 -0.66
CA GLY A 118 16.20 -8.75 0.35
C GLY A 118 16.02 -8.28 1.80
N THR A 119 15.43 -7.11 2.05
CA THR A 119 15.07 -6.69 3.41
C THR A 119 14.11 -7.70 4.02
N PRO A 120 14.41 -8.28 5.20
CA PRO A 120 13.50 -9.20 5.87
C PRO A 120 12.20 -8.51 6.26
N ILE A 121 11.08 -9.17 5.96
CA ILE A 121 9.77 -8.68 6.40
C ILE A 121 9.54 -9.21 7.82
N PRO A 122 9.27 -8.33 8.80
CA PRO A 122 9.10 -8.76 10.18
C PRO A 122 7.98 -9.79 10.35
N ASP A 123 8.22 -10.74 11.25
CA ASP A 123 7.27 -11.80 11.61
C ASP A 123 6.87 -12.72 10.44
N THR A 124 7.66 -12.78 9.36
CA THR A 124 7.48 -13.71 8.25
C THR A 124 8.80 -14.36 7.84
N LYS A 125 8.74 -15.33 6.92
CA LYS A 125 9.91 -15.92 6.25
C LYS A 125 10.21 -15.24 4.90
N GLU A 126 9.51 -14.16 4.59
CA GLU A 126 9.59 -13.47 3.30
C GLU A 126 10.56 -12.29 3.38
N VAL A 127 11.08 -11.91 2.22
CA VAL A 127 11.91 -10.73 2.04
C VAL A 127 11.30 -9.87 0.95
N VAL A 128 11.66 -8.59 0.91
CA VAL A 128 11.31 -7.70 -0.20
C VAL A 128 11.86 -8.26 -1.51
N ASP A 129 10.99 -8.49 -2.50
CA ASP A 129 11.38 -9.04 -3.80
C ASP A 129 12.43 -8.18 -4.51
N ALA A 130 13.30 -8.84 -5.28
CA ALA A 130 14.38 -8.20 -6.00
C ALA A 130 13.90 -7.22 -7.09
N ALA A 131 12.73 -7.45 -7.67
CA ALA A 131 12.08 -6.53 -8.59
C ALA A 131 11.45 -5.33 -7.89
N TRP A 132 11.45 -5.28 -6.55
CA TRP A 132 10.95 -4.15 -5.77
C TRP A 132 12.04 -3.15 -5.38
N GLU A 133 12.85 -2.75 -6.36
CA GLU A 133 13.71 -1.58 -6.18
C GLU A 133 12.87 -0.31 -6.40
N GLY A 134 12.52 0.38 -5.31
CA GLY A 134 11.61 1.52 -5.37
C GLY A 134 11.56 2.37 -4.12
N ARG A 135 10.60 3.29 -4.08
CA ARG A 135 10.34 4.19 -2.96
C ARG A 135 8.97 3.95 -2.37
N LEU A 136 8.92 3.95 -1.04
CA LEU A 136 7.70 4.02 -0.26
C LEU A 136 7.50 5.48 0.16
N ILE A 137 6.35 6.05 -0.18
CA ILE A 137 5.95 7.37 0.27
C ILE A 137 4.84 7.16 1.29
N VAL A 138 5.07 7.60 2.52
CA VAL A 138 4.09 7.47 3.62
C VAL A 138 3.52 8.83 3.98
N GLU A 139 2.18 8.89 4.07
CA GLU A 139 1.43 10.03 4.57
C GLU A 139 0.77 9.72 5.92
N ALA A 140 0.87 10.66 6.85
CA ALA A 140 0.03 10.73 8.04
C ALA A 140 -0.69 12.08 8.09
N GLU A 141 -1.73 12.18 8.92
CA GLU A 141 -2.43 13.45 9.14
C GLU A 141 -1.46 14.51 9.68
N GLY A 142 -1.59 15.76 9.26
CA GLY A 142 -0.69 16.87 9.67
C GLY A 142 -0.84 17.33 11.12
N THR A 143 -1.42 16.53 12.00
CA THR A 143 -1.58 16.77 13.43
C THR A 143 -0.35 16.27 14.20
N THR A 144 -0.22 16.68 15.47
CA THR A 144 0.83 16.14 16.35
C THR A 144 0.59 14.66 16.64
N GLU A 145 -0.67 14.26 16.78
CA GLU A 145 -1.10 12.89 16.97
C GLU A 145 -0.78 12.02 15.75
N GLY A 146 -1.00 12.56 14.53
CA GLY A 146 -0.65 11.89 13.29
C GLY A 146 0.86 11.64 13.15
N LEU A 147 1.70 12.61 13.56
CA LEU A 147 3.15 12.43 13.61
C LEU A 147 3.55 11.36 14.62
N ALA A 148 3.00 11.43 15.83
CA ALA A 148 3.30 10.47 16.90
C ALA A 148 2.89 9.04 16.52
N ASP A 149 1.73 8.87 15.88
CA ASP A 149 1.27 7.57 15.35
C ASP A 149 2.24 7.03 14.29
N LEU A 150 2.67 7.86 13.34
CA LEU A 150 3.65 7.47 12.33
C LEU A 150 4.99 7.05 12.96
N GLN A 151 5.49 7.82 13.93
CA GLN A 151 6.73 7.51 14.65
C GLN A 151 6.61 6.21 15.44
N MET A 152 5.46 5.97 16.09
CA MET A 152 5.21 4.73 16.83
C MET A 152 5.21 3.50 15.92
N ARG A 153 4.54 3.57 14.76
CA ARG A 153 4.54 2.50 13.74
C ARG A 153 5.92 2.20 13.18
N CYS A 154 6.77 3.21 13.10
CA CYS A 154 8.16 3.09 12.64
C CYS A 154 9.13 2.61 13.72
N SER A 155 8.74 2.65 14.99
CA SER A 155 9.62 2.28 16.11
C SER A 155 9.75 0.77 16.26
N SER A 156 10.78 0.29 16.96
CA SER A 156 10.94 -1.14 17.29
C SER A 156 9.79 -1.72 18.11
N ARG A 157 9.05 -0.86 18.83
CA ARG A 157 7.85 -1.21 19.61
C ARG A 157 6.57 -1.18 18.75
N GLY A 158 6.68 -0.74 17.51
CA GLY A 158 5.60 -0.80 16.53
C GLY A 158 5.30 -2.23 16.11
N GLY A 159 4.27 -2.37 15.29
CA GLY A 159 3.93 -3.60 14.60
C GLY A 159 3.29 -3.30 13.25
N LYS A 160 2.64 -4.29 12.67
CA LYS A 160 1.91 -4.11 11.41
C LYS A 160 0.87 -3.00 11.53
N GLY A 161 1.13 -1.91 10.80
CA GLY A 161 0.20 -0.79 10.68
C GLY A 161 -0.79 -1.04 9.55
N VAL A 162 -1.93 -0.32 9.60
CA VAL A 162 -2.95 -0.37 8.56
C VAL A 162 -2.78 0.86 7.70
N TYR A 163 -2.63 0.67 6.40
CA TYR A 163 -2.37 1.74 5.45
C TYR A 163 -3.30 1.64 4.25
N ARG A 164 -3.74 2.78 3.75
CA ARG A 164 -4.48 2.90 2.51
C ARG A 164 -3.50 3.17 1.37
N ILE A 165 -3.52 2.37 0.32
CA ILE A 165 -2.67 2.56 -0.86
C ILE A 165 -3.30 3.64 -1.73
N LEU A 166 -2.64 4.78 -1.88
CA LEU A 166 -3.13 5.92 -2.65
C LEU A 166 -2.82 5.71 -4.14
N ARG A 167 -3.79 5.13 -4.86
CA ARG A 167 -3.51 4.65 -6.21
C ARG A 167 -3.31 5.79 -7.20
N GLU A 168 -4.02 6.88 -7.00
CA GLU A 168 -3.95 8.09 -7.82
C GLU A 168 -2.60 8.80 -7.71
N LYS A 169 -1.89 8.64 -6.59
CA LYS A 169 -0.58 9.27 -6.36
C LYS A 169 0.61 8.36 -6.71
N SER A 170 0.41 7.04 -6.68
CA SER A 170 1.45 6.04 -6.94
C SER A 170 1.88 6.00 -8.42
N ARG A 171 3.13 5.61 -8.67
CA ARG A 171 3.77 5.53 -10.00
C ARG A 171 4.62 4.25 -10.09
N PRO A 172 5.05 3.80 -11.28
CA PRO A 172 6.01 2.70 -11.37
C PRO A 172 7.26 2.97 -10.50
N GLY A 173 7.59 2.04 -9.62
CA GLY A 173 8.69 2.19 -8.65
C GLY A 173 8.40 3.06 -7.42
N GLU A 174 7.20 3.65 -7.31
CA GLU A 174 6.79 4.50 -6.18
C GLU A 174 5.39 4.12 -5.67
N VAL A 175 5.32 3.75 -4.40
CA VAL A 175 4.03 3.38 -3.79
C VAL A 175 3.71 4.40 -2.71
N TRP A 176 2.57 5.06 -2.87
CA TRP A 176 2.05 5.98 -1.87
C TRP A 176 1.09 5.24 -0.96
N ILE A 177 1.32 5.38 0.35
CA ILE A 177 0.49 4.82 1.39
C ILE A 177 0.11 5.90 2.41
N ARG A 178 -1.09 5.82 2.97
CA ARG A 178 -1.57 6.71 4.03
C ARG A 178 -1.90 5.92 5.27
N CYS A 179 -1.46 6.36 6.44
CA CYS A 179 -1.86 5.77 7.72
C CYS A 179 -3.39 5.78 7.85
N VAL A 180 -3.99 4.62 8.11
CA VAL A 180 -5.42 4.53 8.46
C VAL A 180 -5.54 4.69 9.96
N ARG A 181 -6.37 5.65 10.35
CA ARG A 181 -6.67 5.99 11.74
C ARG A 181 -7.61 4.95 12.38
N ALA A 182 -7.71 4.95 13.70
CA ALA A 182 -8.55 3.98 14.41
C ALA A 182 -10.05 4.18 14.14
N ASP A 183 -10.50 5.44 14.03
CA ASP A 183 -11.87 5.82 13.65
C ASP A 183 -12.21 5.42 12.21
N GLU A 184 -11.26 5.52 11.28
CA GLU A 184 -11.42 5.08 9.89
C GLU A 184 -11.43 3.55 9.72
N LYS A 185 -11.04 2.77 10.73
CA LYS A 185 -11.08 1.29 10.67
C LYS A 185 -12.46 0.71 11.00
N LEU A 186 -13.35 1.53 11.55
CA LEU A 186 -14.69 1.12 12.01
C LEU A 186 -15.79 1.37 10.96
N MET A 187 -15.43 1.96 9.81
CA MET A 187 -16.29 2.17 8.64
C MET A 187 -15.87 1.25 7.51
#